data_AF-A0AAD7FGA6-F1
#
_entry.id   AF-A0AAD7FGA6-F1
#
_cell.length_a   1.000
_cell.length_b   1.000
_cell.length_c   1.000
_cell.angle_alpha   90.00
_cell.angle_beta   90.00
_cell.angle_gamma   90.00
#
_symmetry.space_group_name_H-M   'P 1'
#
loop_
_entity.id
_entity.type
_entity.pdbx_description
1 polymer ?
#
loop_
_entity_poly.entity_id
_entity_poly.type
_entity_poly.pdbx_seq_one_letter_code
_entity_poly.pdbx_strand_id
1 'polypeptide(L)'
;MLSVVRLPTSTVLSFDHLIVFCHHVAPVCPAPFLSNPDALEFLVACVRSPDIGTRICSQRALIDACAQMDDSSENVRQSEPSSPRTLAFLHTYHRDREPHISKVLKDEEKLTALANEYKTNQDCSHLELGQELAALISHCESTVRAWTDRDAKGGAELLAMLRVCEEVVRNAADEGNGLDVPADILRIQILVAEGEPHQASSYAQEAIKRHPSVPFFYYTLACLGYGDRMISRVLYADKGLQCVEGMTDYLHQQLLCITIRYSHLVVARMAEGLPPDLLVKELDALTGTALANVNIFSRVAPLDHSLMPLVSATGTHIELIRNGHLWKDDKFRSARKSFTLICDIARCTGRVIPWKECYALQRIVDHISSAWNTWGSVVSRQPKRPYESTMSDSDHSEVNIAAWFEKLNMTPCFLRAFEIQGMIPGGERRGTAQLHTCSYCNSGNAILKKCAGCQKAQYCDNICQKRH
;
A
#
# COMPACT_ATOMS: atom_id res chain seq x y z
N MET A 1 -8.62 25.01 -23.63
CA MET A 1 -9.05 23.59 -23.64
C MET A 1 -10.30 23.35 -22.82
N LEU A 2 -10.33 23.74 -21.53
CA LEU A 2 -11.53 23.61 -20.68
C LEU A 2 -12.81 24.22 -21.30
N SER A 3 -12.71 25.40 -21.92
CA SER A 3 -13.83 26.02 -22.64
C SER A 3 -14.29 25.23 -23.88
N VAL A 4 -13.38 24.53 -24.56
CA VAL A 4 -13.65 23.77 -25.78
C VAL A 4 -14.45 22.51 -25.46
N VAL A 5 -14.10 21.78 -24.39
CA VAL A 5 -14.84 20.56 -24.00
C VAL A 5 -16.23 20.84 -23.46
N ARG A 6 -16.53 22.09 -23.05
CA ARG A 6 -17.88 22.51 -22.64
C ARG A 6 -18.83 22.61 -23.84
N LEU A 7 -18.31 22.94 -25.03
CA LEU A 7 -19.13 23.08 -26.24
C LEU A 7 -19.90 21.79 -26.54
N PRO A 8 -21.18 21.85 -26.96
CA PRO A 8 -21.94 20.65 -27.35
C PRO A 8 -21.30 19.86 -28.49
N THR A 9 -20.47 20.52 -29.31
CA THR A 9 -19.73 19.93 -30.43
C THR A 9 -18.39 19.31 -30.03
N SER A 10 -18.05 19.29 -28.72
CA SER A 10 -16.81 18.70 -28.23
C SER A 10 -16.75 17.20 -28.57
N THR A 11 -15.63 16.77 -29.14
CA THR A 11 -15.39 15.35 -29.44
C THR A 11 -14.85 14.60 -28.22
N VAL A 12 -14.98 13.27 -28.22
CA VAL A 12 -14.33 12.38 -27.23
C VAL A 12 -12.82 12.62 -27.20
N LEU A 13 -12.21 12.80 -28.37
CA LEU A 13 -10.78 13.11 -28.49
C LEU A 13 -10.39 14.41 -27.75
N SER A 14 -11.25 15.44 -27.79
CA SER A 14 -10.99 16.70 -27.06
C SER A 14 -11.03 16.49 -25.55
N PHE A 15 -11.92 15.63 -25.07
CA PHE A 15 -12.02 15.26 -23.66
C PHE A 15 -10.80 14.43 -23.22
N ASP A 16 -10.43 13.41 -23.99
CA ASP A 16 -9.26 12.57 -23.72
C ASP A 16 -7.98 13.41 -23.68
N HIS A 17 -7.78 14.31 -24.65
CA HIS A 17 -6.66 15.24 -24.64
C HIS A 17 -6.63 16.14 -23.41
N LEU A 18 -7.79 16.62 -22.95
CA LEU A 18 -7.86 17.43 -21.73
C LEU A 18 -7.49 16.61 -20.49
N ILE A 19 -7.97 15.37 -20.36
CA ILE A 19 -7.59 14.49 -19.24
C ILE A 19 -6.09 14.22 -19.24
N VAL A 20 -5.53 13.86 -20.39
CA VAL A 20 -4.09 13.64 -20.55
C VAL A 20 -3.31 14.91 -20.22
N PHE A 21 -3.77 16.08 -20.68
CA PHE A 21 -3.14 17.35 -20.35
C PHE A 21 -3.15 17.61 -18.83
N CYS A 22 -4.31 17.46 -18.18
CA CYS A 22 -4.42 17.62 -16.72
C CYS A 22 -3.51 16.64 -15.97
N HIS A 23 -3.44 15.37 -16.41
CA HIS A 23 -2.57 14.35 -15.83
C HIS A 23 -1.08 14.72 -15.88
N HIS A 24 -0.61 15.30 -16.98
CA HIS A 24 0.78 15.71 -17.12
C HIS A 24 1.08 17.05 -16.44
N VAL A 25 0.15 17.99 -16.43
CA VAL A 25 0.36 19.33 -15.87
C VAL A 25 0.24 19.34 -14.35
N ALA A 26 -0.67 18.54 -13.77
CA ALA A 26 -0.87 18.42 -12.34
C ALA A 26 0.43 18.20 -11.53
N PRO A 27 1.30 17.21 -11.85
CA PRO A 27 2.58 17.03 -11.16
C PRO A 27 3.62 18.10 -11.46
N VAL A 28 3.56 18.77 -12.62
CA VAL A 28 4.59 19.73 -13.04
C VAL A 28 4.32 21.12 -12.47
N CYS A 29 3.05 21.50 -12.32
CA CYS A 29 2.62 22.82 -11.86
C CYS A 29 1.47 22.73 -10.84
N PRO A 30 1.65 22.06 -9.69
CA PRO A 30 0.55 21.76 -8.77
C PRO A 30 -0.08 22.99 -8.15
N ALA A 31 0.70 23.99 -7.73
CA ALA A 31 0.14 25.20 -7.11
C ALA A 31 -0.76 26.00 -8.08
N PRO A 32 -0.33 26.32 -9.32
CA PRO A 32 -1.23 26.91 -10.32
C PRO A 32 -2.42 26.02 -10.67
N PHE A 33 -2.21 24.70 -10.75
CA PHE A 33 -3.27 23.75 -11.09
C PHE A 33 -4.36 23.72 -10.02
N LEU A 34 -3.98 23.55 -8.75
CA LEU A 34 -4.90 23.49 -7.60
C LEU A 34 -5.57 24.85 -7.31
N SER A 35 -4.95 25.95 -7.73
CA SER A 35 -5.54 27.29 -7.65
C SER A 35 -6.54 27.58 -8.77
N ASN A 36 -6.64 26.72 -9.79
CA ASN A 36 -7.61 26.84 -10.87
C ASN A 36 -8.86 26.00 -10.55
N PRO A 37 -9.97 26.63 -10.10
CA PRO A 37 -11.16 25.89 -9.67
C PRO A 37 -11.79 25.10 -10.82
N ASP A 38 -11.77 25.61 -12.06
CA ASP A 38 -12.34 24.91 -13.22
C ASP A 38 -11.57 23.62 -13.53
N ALA A 39 -10.23 23.63 -13.46
CA ALA A 39 -9.40 22.46 -13.69
C ALA A 39 -9.57 21.40 -12.57
N LEU A 40 -9.59 21.87 -11.31
CA LEU A 40 -9.82 21.01 -10.15
C LEU A 40 -11.20 20.36 -10.21
N GLU A 41 -12.26 21.16 -10.41
CA GLU A 41 -13.64 20.66 -10.49
C GLU A 41 -13.83 19.73 -11.68
N PHE A 42 -13.15 19.97 -12.81
CA PHE A 42 -13.18 19.05 -13.94
C PHE A 42 -12.65 17.66 -13.54
N LEU A 43 -11.47 17.58 -12.91
CA LEU A 43 -10.91 16.30 -12.45
C LEU A 43 -11.78 15.63 -11.38
N VAL A 44 -12.31 16.42 -10.44
CA VAL A 44 -13.21 15.90 -9.40
C VAL A 44 -14.50 15.34 -10.01
N ALA A 45 -15.09 15.99 -11.02
CA ALA A 45 -16.27 15.44 -11.70
C ALA A 45 -15.95 14.15 -12.45
N CYS A 46 -14.73 14.01 -12.98
CA CYS A 46 -14.29 12.81 -13.70
C CYS A 46 -14.22 11.55 -12.83
N VAL A 47 -14.20 11.66 -11.49
CA VAL A 47 -14.32 10.48 -10.61
C VAL A 47 -15.68 9.78 -10.72
N ARG A 48 -16.70 10.45 -11.28
CA ARG A 48 -18.02 9.88 -11.59
C ARG A 48 -18.19 9.50 -13.07
N SER A 49 -17.13 9.65 -13.88
CA SER A 49 -17.16 9.20 -15.28
C SER A 49 -17.54 7.72 -15.34
N PRO A 50 -18.39 7.28 -16.29
CA PRO A 50 -18.61 5.85 -16.51
C PRO A 50 -17.33 5.15 -16.94
N ASP A 51 -16.41 5.87 -17.60
CA ASP A 51 -15.11 5.36 -18.05
C ASP A 51 -14.11 5.17 -16.90
N ILE A 52 -13.68 3.93 -16.65
CA ILE A 52 -12.73 3.58 -15.60
C ILE A 52 -11.35 4.20 -15.82
N GLY A 53 -10.90 4.30 -17.08
CA GLY A 53 -9.62 4.95 -17.42
C GLY A 53 -9.62 6.42 -17.02
N THR A 54 -10.71 7.13 -17.33
CA THR A 54 -10.95 8.52 -16.91
C THR A 54 -10.90 8.67 -15.39
N ARG A 55 -11.55 7.77 -14.64
CA ARG A 55 -11.53 7.79 -13.17
C ARG A 55 -10.12 7.57 -12.61
N ILE A 56 -9.34 6.67 -13.21
CA ILE A 56 -7.96 6.40 -12.81
C ILE A 56 -7.08 7.63 -13.07
N CYS A 57 -7.09 8.14 -14.31
CA CYS A 57 -6.29 9.31 -14.70
C CYS A 57 -6.64 10.53 -13.86
N SER A 58 -7.93 10.78 -13.59
CA SER A 58 -8.34 11.93 -12.80
C SER A 58 -7.87 11.83 -11.34
N GLN A 59 -8.00 10.65 -10.72
CA GLN A 59 -7.52 10.44 -9.36
C GLN A 59 -6.00 10.54 -9.27
N ARG A 60 -5.29 9.97 -10.24
CA ARG A 60 -3.83 10.04 -10.28
C ARG A 60 -3.35 11.48 -10.41
N ALA A 61 -3.94 12.26 -11.32
CA ALA A 61 -3.65 13.68 -11.47
C ALA A 61 -3.90 14.46 -10.18
N LEU A 62 -5.01 14.19 -9.47
CA LEU A 62 -5.31 14.84 -8.18
C LEU A 62 -4.29 14.49 -7.10
N ILE A 63 -3.89 13.22 -7.00
CA ILE A 63 -2.89 12.74 -6.03
C ILE A 63 -1.53 13.35 -6.31
N ASP A 64 -1.11 13.37 -7.56
CA ASP A 64 0.17 13.94 -7.97
C ASP A 64 0.20 15.46 -7.79
N ALA A 65 -0.89 16.16 -8.07
CA ALA A 65 -1.02 17.59 -7.77
C ALA A 65 -0.87 17.86 -6.26
N CYS A 66 -1.39 16.97 -5.42
CA CYS A 66 -1.32 17.13 -3.97
C CYS A 66 0.04 16.73 -3.37
N ALA A 67 0.87 15.99 -4.10
CA ALA A 67 2.16 15.49 -3.61
C ALA A 67 3.16 16.61 -3.27
N GLN A 68 3.12 17.73 -3.99
CA GLN A 68 4.06 18.85 -3.75
C GLN A 68 3.58 19.84 -2.69
N MET A 69 2.38 19.67 -2.13
CA MET A 69 1.93 20.49 -0.99
C MET A 69 2.56 20.04 0.34
N ASP A 70 3.17 18.85 0.36
CA ASP A 70 3.69 18.16 1.54
C ASP A 70 4.96 18.81 2.12
N ASP A 71 5.77 19.49 1.29
CA ASP A 71 7.04 20.11 1.73
C ASP A 71 6.88 21.26 2.75
N SER A 72 5.65 21.72 3.01
CA SER A 72 5.37 22.75 4.02
C SER A 72 5.16 22.21 5.45
N SER A 73 5.58 20.97 5.71
CA SER A 73 5.47 20.23 7.00
C SER A 73 6.05 20.92 8.25
N GLU A 74 6.60 22.13 8.15
CA GLU A 74 7.21 22.89 9.24
C GLU A 74 6.28 23.28 10.41
N ASN A 75 4.96 23.07 10.37
CA ASN A 75 4.07 23.66 11.40
C ASN A 75 3.02 22.75 12.04
N VAL A 76 3.02 21.43 11.82
CA VAL A 76 2.28 20.57 12.76
C VAL A 76 3.11 20.50 14.04
N ARG A 77 2.87 21.44 14.96
CA ARG A 77 3.33 21.32 16.35
C ARG A 77 2.93 19.92 16.81
N GLN A 78 3.92 19.06 17.01
CA GLN A 78 3.71 17.72 17.53
C GLN A 78 3.07 17.89 18.90
N SER A 79 1.74 17.78 18.95
CA SER A 79 1.05 17.58 20.23
C SER A 79 1.66 16.33 20.84
N GLU A 80 2.17 16.42 22.07
CA GLU A 80 2.74 15.27 22.76
C GLU A 80 1.72 14.13 22.74
N PRO A 81 2.01 13.01 22.05
CA PRO A 81 1.07 11.90 21.89
C PRO A 81 0.63 11.29 23.22
N SER A 82 1.42 11.50 24.27
CA SER A 82 1.21 11.05 25.65
C SER A 82 0.33 11.98 26.48
N SER A 83 -0.22 13.07 25.93
CA SER A 83 -1.05 13.96 26.74
C SER A 83 -2.28 13.23 27.30
N PRO A 84 -2.64 13.38 28.59
CA PRO A 84 -3.81 12.72 29.17
C PRO A 84 -5.11 13.02 28.41
N ARG A 85 -5.19 14.20 27.79
CA ARG A 85 -6.32 14.61 26.95
C ARG A 85 -6.42 13.77 25.67
N THR A 86 -5.28 13.50 25.01
CA THR A 86 -5.23 12.63 23.82
C THR A 86 -5.68 11.21 24.19
N LEU A 87 -5.16 10.65 25.28
CA LEU A 87 -5.54 9.30 25.72
C LEU A 87 -7.03 9.22 26.08
N ALA A 88 -7.58 10.19 26.83
CA ALA A 88 -9.00 10.23 27.15
C ALA A 88 -9.90 10.34 25.89
N PHE A 89 -9.47 11.14 24.91
CA PHE A 89 -10.15 11.22 23.62
C PHE A 89 -10.16 9.86 22.92
N LEU A 90 -9.02 9.18 22.83
CA LEU A 90 -8.92 7.85 22.22
C LEU A 90 -9.78 6.81 22.95
N HIS A 91 -9.78 6.78 24.27
CA HIS A 91 -10.63 5.85 25.04
C HIS A 91 -12.12 5.98 24.69
N THR A 92 -12.58 7.17 24.30
CA THR A 92 -13.97 7.39 23.85
C THR A 92 -14.30 6.63 22.56
N TYR A 93 -13.31 6.45 21.67
CA TYR A 93 -13.47 5.76 20.38
C TYR A 93 -13.07 4.29 20.41
N HIS A 94 -12.12 3.94 21.28
CA HIS A 94 -11.52 2.61 21.28
C HIS A 94 -12.29 1.57 22.11
N ARG A 95 -13.32 1.95 22.88
CA ARG A 95 -14.17 1.10 23.74
C ARG A 95 -13.40 -0.07 24.40
N ASP A 96 -13.31 -1.21 23.70
CA ASP A 96 -12.78 -2.49 24.19
C ASP A 96 -11.35 -2.81 23.71
N ARG A 97 -10.68 -1.90 22.97
CA ARG A 97 -9.34 -2.12 22.42
C ARG A 97 -8.33 -1.16 23.04
N GLU A 98 -7.12 -1.66 23.27
CA GLU A 98 -5.99 -0.81 23.61
C GLU A 98 -5.67 0.13 22.44
N PRO A 99 -5.51 1.46 22.67
CA PRO A 99 -5.05 2.38 21.65
C PRO A 99 -3.69 1.93 21.11
N HIS A 100 -3.50 1.92 19.79
CA HIS A 100 -2.22 1.54 19.20
C HIS A 100 -1.11 2.50 19.62
N ILE A 101 -1.41 3.77 19.91
CA ILE A 101 -0.39 4.67 20.45
C ILE A 101 0.17 4.22 21.80
N SER A 102 -0.65 3.59 22.64
CA SER A 102 -0.18 3.03 23.92
C SER A 102 0.78 1.86 23.70
N LYS A 103 0.51 1.01 22.69
CA LYS A 103 1.43 -0.08 22.31
C LYS A 103 2.77 0.48 21.80
N VAL A 104 2.73 1.48 20.93
CA VAL A 104 3.95 2.13 20.40
C VAL A 104 4.78 2.74 21.53
N LEU A 105 4.16 3.43 22.49
CA LEU A 105 4.87 4.02 23.63
C LEU A 105 5.51 2.94 24.51
N LYS A 106 4.83 1.82 24.78
CA LYS A 106 5.39 0.68 25.52
C LYS A 106 6.60 0.06 24.81
N ASP A 107 6.51 -0.08 23.48
CA ASP A 107 7.61 -0.61 22.68
C ASP A 107 8.82 0.35 22.68
N GLU A 108 8.59 1.66 22.62
CA GLU A 108 9.65 2.69 22.74
C GLU A 108 10.28 2.72 24.15
N GLU A 109 9.48 2.63 25.21
CA GLU A 109 9.95 2.49 26.60
C GLU A 109 10.81 1.24 26.76
N LYS A 110 10.37 0.11 26.19
CA LYS A 110 11.12 -1.14 26.21
C LYS A 110 12.45 -1.03 25.48
N LEU A 111 12.48 -0.43 24.29
CA LEU A 111 13.74 -0.20 23.56
C LEU A 111 14.69 0.71 24.36
N THR A 112 14.15 1.74 25.00
CA THR A 112 14.92 2.65 25.87
C THR A 112 15.52 1.89 27.06
N ALA A 113 14.75 1.00 27.69
CA ALA A 113 15.22 0.19 28.79
C ALA A 113 16.37 -0.74 28.36
N LEU A 114 16.23 -1.44 27.23
CA LEU A 114 17.27 -2.30 26.66
C LEU A 114 18.57 -1.52 26.35
N ALA A 115 18.43 -0.33 25.76
CA ALA A 115 19.58 0.54 25.48
C ALA A 115 20.27 1.03 26.76
N ASN A 116 19.52 1.29 27.83
CA ASN A 116 20.09 1.69 29.13
C ASN A 116 20.76 0.51 29.83
N GLU A 117 20.19 -0.69 29.73
CA GLU A 117 20.79 -1.92 30.27
C GLU A 117 22.16 -2.16 29.63
N TYR A 118 22.23 -2.11 28.30
CA TYR A 118 23.49 -2.23 27.54
C TYR A 118 24.57 -1.24 28.00
N LYS A 119 24.16 0.00 28.37
CA LYS A 119 25.10 1.04 28.81
C LYS A 119 25.59 0.86 30.24
N THR A 120 24.74 0.35 31.12
CA THR A 120 24.97 0.35 32.58
C THR A 120 25.45 -0.98 33.13
N ASN A 121 25.15 -2.08 32.45
CA ASN A 121 25.49 -3.43 32.89
C ASN A 121 26.57 -4.05 31.98
N GLN A 122 27.83 -4.04 32.45
CA GLN A 122 28.94 -4.69 31.75
C GLN A 122 28.77 -6.21 31.63
N ASP A 123 27.95 -6.83 32.49
CA ASP A 123 27.67 -8.26 32.50
C ASP A 123 26.35 -8.60 31.78
N CYS A 124 25.76 -7.65 31.01
CA CYS A 124 24.54 -7.91 30.24
C CYS A 124 24.78 -9.04 29.22
N SER A 125 23.87 -10.01 29.17
CA SER A 125 23.89 -11.06 28.15
C SER A 125 23.54 -10.47 26.80
N HIS A 126 24.55 -10.14 25.99
CA HIS A 126 24.35 -9.64 24.62
C HIS A 126 23.54 -10.60 23.74
N LEU A 127 23.56 -11.90 24.06
CA LEU A 127 22.77 -12.91 23.37
C LEU A 127 21.26 -12.73 23.65
N GLU A 128 20.87 -12.63 24.91
CA GLU A 128 19.47 -12.42 25.33
C GLU A 128 18.95 -11.07 24.82
N LEU A 129 19.77 -10.02 25.00
CA LEU A 129 19.49 -8.68 24.49
C LEU A 129 19.27 -8.70 22.96
N GLY A 130 20.11 -9.41 22.21
CA GLY A 130 19.98 -9.54 20.76
C GLY A 130 18.70 -10.26 20.32
N GLN A 131 18.32 -11.34 21.00
CA GLN A 131 17.05 -12.03 20.75
C GLN A 131 15.85 -11.12 21.03
N GLU A 132 15.90 -10.36 22.12
CA GLU A 132 14.82 -9.46 22.51
C GLU A 132 14.68 -8.26 21.54
N LEU A 133 15.81 -7.72 21.06
CA LEU A 133 15.82 -6.70 20.02
C LEU A 133 15.24 -7.23 18.70
N ALA A 134 15.63 -8.44 18.27
CA ALA A 134 15.09 -9.05 17.07
C ALA A 134 13.56 -9.26 17.16
N ALA A 135 13.08 -9.68 18.34
CA ALA A 135 11.65 -9.78 18.60
C ALA A 135 10.99 -8.40 18.52
N LEU A 136 11.54 -7.38 19.18
CA LEU A 136 10.98 -6.02 19.21
C LEU A 136 10.88 -5.40 17.80
N ILE A 137 11.93 -5.55 16.97
CA ILE A 137 11.96 -5.09 15.56
C ILE A 137 10.78 -5.66 14.76
N SER A 138 10.37 -6.90 15.05
CA SER A 138 9.24 -7.55 14.39
C SER A 138 7.88 -7.12 14.93
N HIS A 139 7.81 -6.41 16.06
CA HIS A 139 6.57 -6.02 16.73
C HIS A 139 6.23 -4.54 16.64
N CYS A 140 7.20 -3.67 16.32
CA CYS A 140 7.01 -2.22 16.43
C CYS A 140 7.29 -1.44 15.14
N GLU A 141 6.59 -0.32 15.00
CA GLU A 141 6.78 0.67 13.92
C GLU A 141 8.07 1.48 14.10
N SER A 142 8.55 1.59 15.33
CA SER A 142 9.75 2.31 15.73
C SER A 142 11.00 1.56 15.28
N THR A 143 11.27 1.59 13.99
CA THR A 143 12.53 1.10 13.43
C THR A 143 13.71 1.87 14.01
N VAL A 144 14.89 1.25 14.02
CA VAL A 144 16.17 1.88 14.34
C VAL A 144 16.36 3.18 13.54
N ARG A 145 15.83 3.23 12.32
CA ARG A 145 15.85 4.43 11.48
C ARG A 145 15.03 5.59 12.06
N ALA A 146 13.82 5.32 12.57
CA ALA A 146 13.02 6.33 13.23
C ALA A 146 13.72 6.89 14.49
N TRP A 147 14.56 6.09 15.12
CA TRP A 147 15.42 6.50 16.24
C TRP A 147 16.62 7.33 15.80
N THR A 148 17.33 6.90 14.75
CA THR A 148 18.48 7.64 14.21
C THR A 148 18.09 9.02 13.69
N ASP A 149 16.87 9.16 13.18
CA ASP A 149 16.35 10.42 12.66
C ASP A 149 15.94 11.41 13.78
N ARG A 150 15.59 10.91 14.99
CA ARG A 150 15.17 11.75 16.13
C ARG A 150 16.34 12.30 16.94
N ASP A 151 17.37 11.48 17.16
CA ASP A 151 18.57 11.83 17.91
C ASP A 151 19.79 11.18 17.27
N ALA A 152 20.62 11.97 16.61
CA ALA A 152 21.83 11.48 15.94
C ALA A 152 22.77 10.74 16.92
N LYS A 153 22.82 11.17 18.19
CA LYS A 153 23.67 10.53 19.20
C LYS A 153 23.06 9.21 19.67
N GLY A 154 21.80 9.23 20.10
CA GLY A 154 21.06 8.03 20.51
C GLY A 154 20.99 6.99 19.39
N GLY A 155 20.85 7.43 18.14
CA GLY A 155 20.87 6.58 16.95
C GLY A 155 22.19 5.85 16.73
N ALA A 156 23.32 6.57 16.86
CA ALA A 156 24.65 5.96 16.73
C ALA A 156 24.93 4.94 17.84
N GLU A 157 24.52 5.24 19.06
CA GLU A 157 24.65 4.32 20.20
C GLU A 157 23.79 3.05 20.01
N LEU A 158 22.56 3.21 19.54
CA LEU A 158 21.66 2.10 19.24
C LEU A 158 22.20 1.20 18.12
N LEU A 159 22.75 1.81 17.06
CA LEU A 159 23.37 1.07 15.96
C LEU A 159 24.61 0.28 16.43
N ALA A 160 25.42 0.87 17.32
CA ALA A 160 26.56 0.18 17.92
C ALA A 160 26.12 -1.04 18.74
N MET A 161 25.09 -0.88 19.58
CA MET A 161 24.50 -1.98 20.35
C MET A 161 23.98 -3.10 19.44
N LEU A 162 23.27 -2.76 18.36
CA LEU A 162 22.75 -3.74 17.41
C LEU A 162 23.84 -4.57 16.75
N ARG A 163 24.97 -3.94 16.37
CA ARG A 163 26.11 -4.65 15.77
C ARG A 163 26.71 -5.67 16.74
N VAL A 164 26.92 -5.29 18.00
CA VAL A 164 27.42 -6.22 19.04
C VAL A 164 26.45 -7.38 19.25
N CYS A 165 25.15 -7.08 19.35
CA CYS A 165 24.12 -8.11 19.51
C CYS A 165 24.04 -9.03 18.28
N GLU A 166 24.11 -8.48 17.06
CA GLU A 166 24.07 -9.27 15.83
C GLU A 166 25.25 -10.23 15.72
N GLU A 167 26.46 -9.78 16.05
CA GLU A 167 27.66 -10.62 16.05
C GLU A 167 27.53 -11.79 17.04
N VAL A 168 27.11 -11.51 18.28
CA VAL A 168 26.94 -12.55 19.32
C VAL A 168 25.84 -13.54 18.94
N VAL A 169 24.69 -13.07 18.46
CA VAL A 169 23.57 -13.93 18.03
C VAL A 169 23.95 -14.74 16.79
N ARG A 170 24.70 -14.17 15.84
CA ARG A 170 25.21 -14.88 14.66
C ARG A 170 26.17 -16.00 15.03
N ASN A 171 27.15 -15.73 15.88
CA ASN A 171 28.10 -16.75 16.33
C ASN A 171 27.36 -17.91 17.00
N ALA A 172 26.39 -17.62 17.87
CA ALA A 172 25.55 -18.66 18.49
C ALA A 172 24.69 -19.42 17.46
N ALA A 173 24.22 -18.77 16.40
CA ALA A 173 23.50 -19.43 15.30
C ALA A 173 24.41 -20.39 14.52
N ASP A 174 25.64 -19.96 14.21
CA ASP A 174 26.65 -20.78 13.50
C ASP A 174 27.08 -22.01 14.33
N GLU A 175 27.00 -21.93 15.66
CA GLU A 175 27.18 -23.06 16.58
C GLU A 175 25.98 -24.03 16.62
N GLY A 176 24.88 -23.72 15.91
CA GLY A 176 23.70 -24.58 15.79
C GLY A 176 22.62 -24.34 16.85
N ASN A 177 22.64 -23.20 17.56
CA ASN A 177 21.65 -22.89 18.60
C ASN A 177 20.27 -22.43 18.07
N GLY A 178 20.03 -22.51 16.75
CA GLY A 178 18.73 -22.17 16.14
C GLY A 178 18.41 -20.67 16.13
N LEU A 179 19.42 -19.81 16.14
CA LEU A 179 19.28 -18.35 16.20
C LEU A 179 19.46 -17.63 14.86
N ASP A 180 19.39 -18.38 13.75
CA ASP A 180 19.54 -17.84 12.40
C ASP A 180 18.55 -16.72 12.09
N VAL A 181 17.28 -16.89 12.50
CA VAL A 181 16.22 -15.91 12.22
C VAL A 181 16.44 -14.61 13.00
N PRO A 182 16.65 -14.62 14.33
CA PRO A 182 17.04 -13.41 15.06
C PRO A 182 18.27 -12.71 14.48
N ALA A 183 19.33 -13.46 14.14
CA ALA A 183 20.53 -12.89 13.54
C ALA A 183 20.25 -12.22 12.18
N ASP A 184 19.44 -12.86 11.33
CA ASP A 184 19.05 -12.32 10.02
C ASP A 184 18.20 -11.05 10.16
N ILE A 185 17.28 -10.99 11.12
CA ILE A 185 16.47 -9.79 11.42
C ILE A 185 17.37 -8.62 11.84
N LEU A 186 18.28 -8.85 12.79
CA LEU A 186 19.21 -7.82 13.26
C LEU A 186 20.10 -7.32 12.12
N ARG A 187 20.65 -8.23 11.31
CA ARG A 187 21.52 -7.87 10.19
C ARG A 187 20.81 -7.02 9.16
N ILE A 188 19.59 -7.40 8.78
CA ILE A 188 18.75 -6.62 7.86
C ILE A 188 18.49 -5.22 8.44
N GLN A 189 18.18 -5.13 9.73
CA GLN A 189 17.88 -3.85 10.37
C GLN A 189 19.11 -2.93 10.43
N ILE A 190 20.29 -3.47 10.69
CA ILE A 190 21.57 -2.73 10.64
C ILE A 190 21.79 -2.16 9.23
N LEU A 191 21.66 -3.00 8.18
CA LEU A 191 21.83 -2.55 6.79
C LEU A 191 20.82 -1.47 6.40
N VAL A 192 19.57 -1.56 6.87
CA VAL A 192 18.56 -0.50 6.65
C VAL A 192 18.95 0.79 7.37
N ALA A 193 19.42 0.70 8.61
CA ALA A 193 19.85 1.86 9.40
C ALA A 193 21.11 2.54 8.83
N GLU A 194 22.00 1.77 8.19
CA GLU A 194 23.20 2.25 7.50
C GLU A 194 22.92 2.88 6.14
N GLY A 195 21.67 2.82 5.65
CA GLY A 195 21.32 3.34 4.34
C GLY A 195 21.74 2.41 3.19
N GLU A 196 21.85 1.10 3.45
CA GLU A 196 22.24 0.06 2.50
C GLU A 196 21.04 -0.83 2.08
N PRO A 197 19.95 -0.28 1.51
CA PRO A 197 18.71 -1.02 1.24
C PRO A 197 18.89 -2.14 0.21
N HIS A 198 19.90 -2.03 -0.67
CA HIS A 198 20.22 -3.06 -1.66
C HIS A 198 20.80 -4.30 -1.00
N GLN A 199 21.74 -4.10 -0.07
CA GLN A 199 22.32 -5.20 0.70
C GLN A 199 21.27 -5.83 1.61
N ALA A 200 20.45 -5.01 2.28
CA ALA A 200 19.34 -5.51 3.10
C ALA A 200 18.34 -6.36 2.29
N SER A 201 18.01 -5.94 1.07
CA SER A 201 17.12 -6.71 0.18
C SER A 201 17.77 -8.02 -0.28
N SER A 202 19.04 -7.99 -0.68
CA SER A 202 19.78 -9.21 -1.04
C SER A 202 19.83 -10.19 0.13
N TYR A 203 20.10 -9.68 1.33
CA TYR A 203 20.15 -10.46 2.55
C TYR A 203 18.79 -11.10 2.89
N ALA A 204 17.69 -10.34 2.78
CA ALA A 204 16.34 -10.85 2.98
C ALA A 204 15.97 -11.94 1.95
N GLN A 205 16.43 -11.83 0.70
CA GLN A 205 16.21 -12.89 -0.30
C GLN A 205 16.93 -14.19 0.06
N GLU A 206 18.17 -14.12 0.55
CA GLU A 206 18.89 -15.31 1.03
C GLU A 206 18.25 -15.89 2.30
N ALA A 207 17.81 -15.04 3.23
CA ALA A 207 17.10 -15.45 4.44
C ALA A 207 15.79 -16.19 4.10
N ILE A 208 15.03 -15.74 3.10
CA ILE A 208 13.82 -16.43 2.63
C ILE A 208 14.12 -17.84 2.11
N LYS A 209 15.28 -18.07 1.47
CA LYS A 209 15.65 -19.41 1.00
C LYS A 209 15.85 -20.39 2.17
N ARG A 210 16.40 -19.90 3.28
CA ARG A 210 16.60 -20.68 4.52
C ARG A 210 15.32 -20.80 5.34
N HIS A 211 14.55 -19.72 5.44
CA HIS A 211 13.41 -19.57 6.33
C HIS A 211 12.20 -18.95 5.57
N PRO A 212 11.56 -19.71 4.67
CA PRO A 212 10.52 -19.18 3.78
C PRO A 212 9.20 -18.83 4.48
N SER A 213 9.04 -19.19 5.76
CA SER A 213 7.84 -18.94 6.56
C SER A 213 7.94 -17.70 7.46
N VAL A 214 9.04 -16.94 7.42
CA VAL A 214 9.23 -15.77 8.29
C VAL A 214 8.70 -14.51 7.59
N PRO A 215 7.62 -13.89 8.08
CA PRO A 215 6.98 -12.75 7.42
C PRO A 215 7.86 -11.51 7.35
N PHE A 216 8.76 -11.33 8.31
CA PHE A 216 9.66 -10.17 8.38
C PHE A 216 10.49 -10.01 7.10
N PHE A 217 11.02 -11.10 6.54
CA PHE A 217 11.86 -11.01 5.34
C PHE A 217 11.07 -10.56 4.10
N TYR A 218 9.82 -11.01 3.96
CA TYR A 218 8.92 -10.53 2.92
C TYR A 218 8.51 -9.07 3.12
N TYR A 219 8.25 -8.68 4.37
CA TYR A 219 7.99 -7.29 4.74
C TYR A 219 9.18 -6.39 4.34
N THR A 220 10.41 -6.79 4.65
CA THR A 220 11.63 -6.08 4.22
C THR A 220 11.65 -5.89 2.70
N LEU A 221 11.44 -6.95 1.92
CA LEU A 221 11.43 -6.86 0.46
C LEU A 221 10.30 -5.99 -0.08
N ALA A 222 9.13 -6.03 0.54
CA ALA A 222 7.98 -5.24 0.15
C ALA A 222 8.18 -3.74 0.44
N CYS A 223 8.85 -3.42 1.55
CA CYS A 223 9.20 -2.05 1.95
C CYS A 223 10.34 -1.46 1.13
N LEU A 224 11.45 -2.20 1.00
CA LEU A 224 12.65 -1.70 0.33
C LEU A 224 12.48 -1.73 -1.19
N GLY A 225 11.77 -2.74 -1.71
CA GLY A 225 11.38 -2.93 -3.10
C GLY A 225 12.41 -2.43 -4.11
N TYR A 226 13.32 -3.31 -4.53
CA TYR A 226 14.33 -2.99 -5.53
C TYR A 226 13.81 -3.14 -6.97
N GLY A 227 14.24 -2.20 -7.82
CA GLY A 227 13.73 -2.02 -9.17
C GLY A 227 12.38 -1.29 -9.17
N ASP A 228 12.07 -0.59 -10.25
CA ASP A 228 10.86 0.23 -10.41
C ASP A 228 9.56 -0.60 -10.56
N ARG A 229 9.53 -1.79 -9.94
CA ARG A 229 8.43 -2.76 -10.05
C ARG A 229 7.61 -2.70 -8.77
N MET A 230 6.73 -1.69 -8.70
CA MET A 230 5.67 -1.57 -7.66
C MET A 230 4.93 -2.90 -7.44
N ILE A 231 4.77 -3.65 -8.52
CA ILE A 231 4.23 -5.00 -8.58
C ILE A 231 4.94 -5.97 -7.61
N SER A 232 6.27 -6.00 -7.61
CA SER A 232 7.04 -6.90 -6.76
C SER A 232 6.75 -6.65 -5.28
N ARG A 233 6.48 -5.39 -4.91
CA ARG A 233 6.12 -5.04 -3.53
C ARG A 233 4.78 -5.65 -3.12
N VAL A 234 3.77 -5.60 -3.99
CA VAL A 234 2.47 -6.26 -3.76
C VAL A 234 2.67 -7.77 -3.61
N LEU A 235 3.47 -8.38 -4.49
CA LEU A 235 3.74 -9.81 -4.46
C LEU A 235 4.46 -10.28 -3.20
N TYR A 236 5.51 -9.57 -2.76
CA TYR A 236 6.19 -9.90 -1.52
C TYR A 236 5.27 -9.69 -0.32
N ALA A 237 4.48 -8.60 -0.31
CA ALA A 237 3.55 -8.37 0.77
C ALA A 237 2.50 -9.48 0.87
N ASP A 238 1.93 -9.91 -0.26
CA ASP A 238 0.97 -11.01 -0.31
C ASP A 238 1.57 -12.35 0.16
N LYS A 239 2.81 -12.67 -0.25
CA LYS A 239 3.52 -13.85 0.26
C LYS A 239 3.78 -13.76 1.77
N GLY A 240 4.15 -12.58 2.26
CA GLY A 240 4.30 -12.33 3.69
C GLY A 240 3.02 -12.60 4.47
N LEU A 241 1.86 -12.19 3.95
CA LEU A 241 0.54 -12.43 4.56
C LEU A 241 0.19 -13.93 4.67
N GLN A 242 0.82 -14.79 3.86
CA GLN A 242 0.62 -16.24 3.90
C GLN A 242 1.48 -16.92 4.98
N CYS A 243 2.46 -16.21 5.54
CA CYS A 243 3.29 -16.70 6.64
C CYS A 243 2.51 -16.61 7.96
N VAL A 244 2.15 -17.75 8.54
CA VAL A 244 1.39 -17.79 9.81
C VAL A 244 2.32 -17.77 11.03
N GLU A 245 3.47 -18.41 10.92
CA GLU A 245 4.45 -18.53 12.01
C GLU A 245 5.27 -17.24 12.13
N GLY A 246 5.38 -16.70 13.34
CA GLY A 246 6.08 -15.43 13.57
C GLY A 246 5.36 -14.18 13.03
N MET A 247 4.11 -14.31 12.59
CA MET A 247 3.29 -13.16 12.21
C MET A 247 2.88 -12.36 13.45
N THR A 248 3.33 -11.13 13.52
CA THR A 248 2.92 -10.16 14.55
C THR A 248 1.79 -9.29 14.02
N ASP A 249 1.00 -8.66 14.91
CA ASP A 249 -0.01 -7.69 14.49
C ASP A 249 0.58 -6.58 13.62
N TYR A 250 1.78 -6.12 13.97
CA TYR A 250 2.48 -5.09 13.25
C TYR A 250 2.81 -5.53 11.83
N LEU A 251 3.48 -6.68 11.66
CA LEU A 251 3.81 -7.18 10.32
C LEU A 251 2.55 -7.41 9.49
N HIS A 252 1.51 -7.99 10.07
CA HIS A 252 0.24 -8.21 9.39
C HIS A 252 -0.38 -6.90 8.88
N GLN A 253 -0.47 -5.89 9.74
CA GLN A 253 -1.01 -4.57 9.41
C GLN A 253 -0.15 -3.84 8.35
N GLN A 254 1.17 -3.90 8.47
CA GLN A 254 2.09 -3.31 7.49
C GLN A 254 1.97 -3.97 6.12
N LEU A 255 1.99 -5.30 6.06
CA LEU A 255 1.86 -6.05 4.82
C LEU A 255 0.51 -5.76 4.13
N LEU A 256 -0.60 -5.72 4.90
CA LEU A 256 -1.91 -5.29 4.40
C LEU A 256 -1.83 -3.88 3.81
N CYS A 257 -1.28 -2.91 4.54
CA CYS A 257 -1.15 -1.53 4.04
C CYS A 257 -0.34 -1.47 2.73
N ILE A 258 0.77 -2.19 2.64
CA ILE A 258 1.61 -2.27 1.44
C ILE A 258 0.80 -2.84 0.26
N THR A 259 0.09 -3.95 0.44
CA THR A 259 -0.76 -4.50 -0.64
C THR A 259 -1.81 -3.49 -1.12
N ILE A 260 -2.46 -2.77 -0.20
CA ILE A 260 -3.50 -1.77 -0.52
C ILE A 260 -2.88 -0.59 -1.30
N ARG A 261 -1.81 0.00 -0.77
CA ARG A 261 -1.14 1.17 -1.33
C ARG A 261 -0.57 0.89 -2.71
N TYR A 262 0.19 -0.18 -2.85
CA TYR A 262 0.86 -0.47 -4.12
C TYR A 262 -0.08 -1.06 -5.16
N SER A 263 -1.17 -1.72 -4.76
CA SER A 263 -2.23 -2.08 -5.72
C SER A 263 -2.82 -0.83 -6.37
N HIS A 264 -3.14 0.20 -5.58
CA HIS A 264 -3.63 1.48 -6.12
C HIS A 264 -2.61 2.16 -7.07
N LEU A 265 -1.32 2.11 -6.75
CA LEU A 265 -0.29 2.67 -7.63
C LEU A 265 -0.10 1.87 -8.93
N VAL A 266 -0.17 0.53 -8.84
CA VAL A 266 -0.11 -0.35 -10.02
C VAL A 266 -1.30 -0.10 -10.93
N VAL A 267 -2.51 0.02 -10.37
CA VAL A 267 -3.73 0.43 -11.09
C VAL A 267 -3.51 1.72 -11.87
N ALA A 268 -2.95 2.75 -11.22
CA ALA A 268 -2.68 4.03 -11.85
C ALA A 268 -1.69 3.90 -13.02
N ARG A 269 -0.62 3.13 -12.84
CA ARG A 269 0.40 2.91 -13.86
C ARG A 269 -0.09 2.09 -15.04
N MET A 270 -0.99 1.13 -14.79
CA MET A 270 -1.58 0.28 -15.83
C MET A 270 -2.44 1.07 -16.81
N ALA A 271 -3.15 2.10 -16.33
CA ALA A 271 -3.97 2.96 -17.17
C ALA A 271 -3.15 3.82 -18.18
N GLU A 272 -1.84 3.94 -18.01
CA GLU A 272 -0.98 4.76 -18.87
C GLU A 272 -0.46 4.02 -20.11
N GLY A 273 -0.66 2.70 -20.25
CA GLY A 273 -0.03 1.97 -21.34
C GLY A 273 -0.59 0.59 -21.72
N LEU A 274 -1.60 0.06 -21.03
CA LEU A 274 -2.16 -1.25 -21.38
C LEU A 274 -3.29 -1.16 -22.43
N PRO A 275 -3.40 -2.17 -23.32
CA PRO A 275 -4.60 -2.37 -24.12
C PRO A 275 -5.84 -2.40 -23.23
N PRO A 276 -6.95 -1.73 -23.62
CA PRO A 276 -8.11 -1.57 -22.74
C PRO A 276 -8.76 -2.86 -22.25
N ASP A 277 -8.67 -3.95 -23.01
CA ASP A 277 -9.27 -5.26 -22.71
C ASP A 277 -8.50 -6.07 -21.66
N LEU A 278 -7.16 -6.03 -21.72
CA LEU A 278 -6.24 -6.58 -20.70
C LEU A 278 -6.11 -5.69 -19.47
N LEU A 279 -6.66 -4.48 -19.50
CA LEU A 279 -6.66 -3.58 -18.36
C LEU A 279 -7.79 -3.98 -17.39
N VAL A 280 -8.97 -4.31 -17.91
CA VAL A 280 -10.21 -4.39 -17.13
C VAL A 280 -10.24 -5.54 -16.12
N LYS A 281 -9.88 -6.77 -16.52
CA LYS A 281 -9.99 -7.94 -15.64
C LYS A 281 -8.93 -7.92 -14.54
N GLU A 282 -7.70 -7.59 -14.93
CA GLU A 282 -6.56 -7.46 -14.04
C GLU A 282 -6.79 -6.34 -13.03
N LEU A 283 -7.34 -5.22 -13.50
CA LEU A 283 -7.74 -4.10 -12.65
C LEU A 283 -8.84 -4.50 -11.66
N ASP A 284 -9.88 -5.22 -12.12
CA ASP A 284 -10.95 -5.69 -11.24
C ASP A 284 -10.43 -6.64 -10.16
N ALA A 285 -9.55 -7.58 -10.54
CA ALA A 285 -8.95 -8.52 -9.59
C ALA A 285 -8.04 -7.79 -8.58
N LEU A 286 -7.15 -6.91 -9.05
CA LEU A 286 -6.21 -6.18 -8.19
C LEU A 286 -6.93 -5.21 -7.23
N THR A 287 -7.89 -4.44 -7.74
CA THR A 287 -8.70 -3.54 -6.90
C THR A 287 -9.58 -4.32 -5.93
N GLY A 288 -10.03 -5.52 -6.31
CA GLY A 288 -10.89 -6.38 -5.47
C GLY A 288 -10.12 -6.92 -4.28
N THR A 289 -8.92 -7.47 -4.53
CA THR A 289 -8.00 -7.90 -3.48
C THR A 289 -7.62 -6.73 -2.56
N ALA A 290 -7.32 -5.56 -3.12
CA ALA A 290 -6.99 -4.39 -2.32
C ALA A 290 -8.14 -3.95 -1.41
N LEU A 291 -9.40 -3.94 -1.89
CA LEU A 291 -10.57 -3.65 -1.05
C LEU A 291 -10.83 -4.72 0.01
N ALA A 292 -10.61 -6.00 -0.31
CA ALA A 292 -10.66 -7.06 0.69
C ALA A 292 -9.64 -6.81 1.82
N ASN A 293 -8.41 -6.41 1.46
CA ASN A 293 -7.36 -6.07 2.42
C ASN A 293 -7.68 -4.80 3.22
N VAL A 294 -8.31 -3.79 2.62
CA VAL A 294 -8.85 -2.61 3.35
C VAL A 294 -9.83 -3.08 4.44
N ASN A 295 -10.77 -3.96 4.09
CA ASN A 295 -11.75 -4.48 5.05
C ASN A 295 -11.12 -5.34 6.15
N ILE A 296 -10.05 -6.09 5.86
CA ILE A 296 -9.28 -6.80 6.88
C ILE A 296 -8.57 -5.78 7.78
N PHE A 297 -7.84 -4.84 7.19
CA PHE A 297 -7.09 -3.81 7.91
C PHE A 297 -8.00 -3.02 8.86
N SER A 298 -9.13 -2.49 8.38
CA SER A 298 -10.08 -1.74 9.21
C SER A 298 -10.70 -2.56 10.35
N ARG A 299 -10.68 -3.89 10.28
CA ARG A 299 -11.15 -4.77 11.36
C ARG A 299 -10.07 -5.07 12.39
N VAL A 300 -8.82 -5.26 11.95
CA VAL A 300 -7.72 -5.68 12.83
C VAL A 300 -6.94 -4.49 13.41
N ALA A 301 -6.78 -3.41 12.64
CA ALA A 301 -6.09 -2.21 13.09
C ALA A 301 -7.04 -1.32 13.89
N PRO A 302 -6.57 -0.75 15.01
CA PRO A 302 -7.33 0.24 15.76
C PRO A 302 -7.39 1.57 14.98
N LEU A 303 -8.41 2.40 15.25
CA LEU A 303 -8.65 3.66 14.51
C LEU A 303 -7.49 4.67 14.61
N ASP A 304 -6.69 4.62 15.68
CA ASP A 304 -5.51 5.44 15.93
C ASP A 304 -4.21 4.88 15.33
N HIS A 305 -4.31 3.81 14.52
CA HIS A 305 -3.17 3.29 13.78
C HIS A 305 -2.61 4.34 12.80
N SER A 306 -1.29 4.52 12.72
CA SER A 306 -0.61 5.52 11.84
C SER A 306 -1.04 5.45 10.40
N LEU A 307 -1.19 4.22 9.91
CA LEU A 307 -1.58 3.93 8.55
C LEU A 307 -3.08 4.00 8.29
N MET A 308 -3.94 4.20 9.30
CA MET A 308 -5.39 4.24 9.12
C MET A 308 -5.84 5.36 8.15
N PRO A 309 -5.32 6.61 8.22
CA PRO A 309 -5.65 7.65 7.24
C PRO A 309 -5.29 7.23 5.82
N LEU A 310 -4.10 6.65 5.63
CA LEU A 310 -3.63 6.21 4.31
C LEU A 310 -4.49 5.09 3.74
N VAL A 311 -4.76 4.06 4.54
CA VAL A 311 -5.57 2.90 4.16
C VAL A 311 -7.00 3.34 3.85
N SER A 312 -7.59 4.19 4.68
CA SER A 312 -8.94 4.73 4.44
C SER A 312 -9.00 5.58 3.17
N ALA A 313 -8.00 6.44 2.93
CA ALA A 313 -7.96 7.27 1.74
C ALA A 313 -7.79 6.41 0.48
N THR A 314 -6.81 5.51 0.49
CA THR A 314 -6.51 4.63 -0.65
C THR A 314 -7.66 3.66 -0.93
N GLY A 315 -8.27 3.07 0.10
CA GLY A 315 -9.46 2.23 -0.07
C GLY A 315 -10.62 3.00 -0.70
N THR A 316 -10.83 4.25 -0.30
CA THR A 316 -11.83 5.12 -0.92
C THR A 316 -11.50 5.43 -2.38
N HIS A 317 -10.23 5.71 -2.70
CA HIS A 317 -9.77 5.90 -4.08
C HIS A 317 -10.05 4.66 -4.95
N ILE A 318 -9.69 3.47 -4.46
CA ILE A 318 -9.95 2.20 -5.16
C ILE A 318 -11.46 2.00 -5.39
N GLU A 319 -12.29 2.28 -4.39
CA GLU A 319 -13.74 2.18 -4.51
C GLU A 319 -14.32 3.23 -5.49
N LEU A 320 -13.74 4.42 -5.56
CA LEU A 320 -14.07 5.41 -6.59
C LEU A 320 -13.64 4.95 -7.99
N ILE A 321 -12.48 4.29 -8.12
CA ILE A 321 -12.04 3.70 -9.41
C ILE A 321 -13.04 2.64 -9.88
N ARG A 322 -13.50 1.75 -9.00
CA ARG A 322 -14.47 0.70 -9.37
C ARG A 322 -15.87 1.26 -9.59
N ASN A 323 -16.36 2.02 -8.60
CA ASN A 323 -17.78 2.30 -8.43
C ASN A 323 -18.12 3.79 -8.42
N GLY A 324 -17.18 4.70 -8.69
CA GLY A 324 -17.39 6.15 -8.57
C GLY A 324 -18.58 6.68 -9.38
N HIS A 325 -18.86 6.11 -10.54
CA HIS A 325 -20.04 6.43 -11.36
C HIS A 325 -21.38 6.06 -10.70
N LEU A 326 -21.38 5.09 -9.77
CA LEU A 326 -22.55 4.64 -9.02
C LEU A 326 -22.73 5.41 -7.70
N TRP A 327 -21.70 6.14 -7.26
CA TRP A 327 -21.77 6.88 -6.01
C TRP A 327 -22.75 8.06 -6.12
N LYS A 328 -23.62 8.15 -5.12
CA LYS A 328 -24.51 9.29 -4.88
C LYS A 328 -23.91 10.19 -3.80
N ASP A 329 -24.42 11.41 -3.70
CA ASP A 329 -23.92 12.42 -2.74
C ASP A 329 -23.92 11.94 -1.29
N ASP A 330 -24.88 11.09 -0.89
CA ASP A 330 -24.88 10.48 0.46
C ASP A 330 -23.64 9.64 0.74
N LYS A 331 -23.16 8.88 -0.26
CA LYS A 331 -21.94 8.05 -0.11
C LYS A 331 -20.71 8.94 0.02
N PHE A 332 -20.62 10.04 -0.75
CA PHE A 332 -19.55 11.03 -0.58
C PHE A 332 -19.61 11.73 0.79
N ARG A 333 -20.80 12.09 1.28
CA ARG A 333 -20.97 12.65 2.63
C ARG A 333 -20.54 11.68 3.72
N SER A 334 -20.88 10.40 3.57
CA SER A 334 -20.47 9.35 4.51
C SER A 334 -18.96 9.16 4.50
N ALA A 335 -18.34 9.09 3.31
CA ALA A 335 -16.90 9.01 3.16
C ALA A 335 -16.19 10.22 3.79
N ARG A 336 -16.70 11.44 3.56
CA ARG A 336 -16.20 12.67 4.19
C ARG A 336 -16.21 12.59 5.71
N LYS A 337 -17.36 12.24 6.31
CA LYS A 337 -17.48 12.12 7.77
C LYS A 337 -16.49 11.11 8.36
N SER A 338 -16.40 9.93 7.74
CA SER A 338 -15.48 8.87 8.18
C SER A 338 -14.02 9.33 8.07
N PHE A 339 -13.65 9.95 6.95
CA PHE A 339 -12.30 10.40 6.70
C PHE A 339 -11.89 11.57 7.61
N THR A 340 -12.79 12.53 7.84
CA THR A 340 -12.56 13.64 8.80
C THR A 340 -12.29 13.09 10.20
N LEU A 341 -13.09 12.12 10.67
CA LEU A 341 -12.86 11.50 11.97
C LEU A 341 -11.46 10.85 12.07
N ILE A 342 -11.06 10.08 11.06
CA ILE A 342 -9.74 9.44 11.03
C ILE A 342 -8.61 10.47 11.01
N CYS A 343 -8.75 11.56 10.25
CA CYS A 343 -7.78 12.65 10.24
C CYS A 343 -7.70 13.36 11.60
N ASP A 344 -8.84 13.58 12.26
CA ASP A 344 -8.88 14.22 13.57
C ASP A 344 -8.21 13.36 14.64
N ILE A 345 -8.44 12.05 14.63
CA ILE A 345 -7.71 11.10 15.48
C ILE A 345 -6.21 11.19 15.21
N ALA A 346 -5.78 11.11 13.95
CA ALA A 346 -4.36 11.19 13.58
C ALA A 346 -3.70 12.49 14.07
N ARG A 347 -4.37 13.64 13.88
CA ARG A 347 -3.91 14.95 14.39
C ARG A 347 -3.83 14.98 15.92
N CYS A 348 -4.84 14.46 16.62
CA CYS A 348 -4.83 14.38 18.08
C CYS A 348 -3.68 13.51 18.62
N THR A 349 -3.26 12.50 17.86
CA THR A 349 -2.12 11.64 18.18
C THR A 349 -0.76 12.17 17.73
N GLY A 350 -0.70 13.40 17.19
CA GLY A 350 0.55 13.98 16.69
C GLY A 350 1.16 13.23 15.50
N ARG A 351 0.39 12.37 14.82
CA ARG A 351 0.89 11.59 13.68
C ARG A 351 0.86 12.42 12.40
N VAL A 352 1.92 12.29 11.62
CA VAL A 352 1.99 12.87 10.28
C VAL A 352 1.04 12.09 9.37
N ILE A 353 0.05 12.78 8.81
CA ILE A 353 -0.86 12.18 7.85
C ILE A 353 -0.12 12.12 6.51
N PRO A 354 0.03 10.96 5.86
CA PRO A 354 0.61 10.91 4.51
C PRO A 354 -0.32 11.67 3.56
N TRP A 355 0.15 12.83 3.11
CA TRP A 355 -0.74 13.93 2.79
C TRP A 355 -1.34 13.85 1.39
N LYS A 356 -0.67 13.27 0.40
CA LYS A 356 -1.11 13.41 -0.99
C LYS A 356 -2.41 12.66 -1.31
N GLU A 357 -2.54 11.38 -0.94
CA GLU A 357 -3.78 10.61 -1.12
C GLU A 357 -4.90 11.19 -0.24
N CYS A 358 -4.56 11.59 0.99
CA CYS A 358 -5.47 12.21 1.92
C CYS A 358 -6.04 13.55 1.42
N TYR A 359 -5.18 14.42 0.90
CA TYR A 359 -5.57 15.71 0.34
C TYR A 359 -6.36 15.54 -0.96
N ALA A 360 -5.96 14.63 -1.84
CA ALA A 360 -6.72 14.34 -3.06
C ALA A 360 -8.14 13.89 -2.71
N LEU A 361 -8.29 12.97 -1.76
CA LEU A 361 -9.60 12.55 -1.28
C LEU A 361 -10.39 13.71 -0.66
N GLN A 362 -9.75 14.52 0.19
CA GLN A 362 -10.37 15.70 0.79
C GLN A 362 -10.92 16.65 -0.29
N ARG A 363 -10.13 16.94 -1.33
CA ARG A 363 -10.58 17.75 -2.47
C ARG A 363 -11.75 17.12 -3.22
N ILE A 364 -11.73 15.80 -3.44
CA ILE A 364 -12.85 15.10 -4.06
C ILE A 364 -14.12 15.30 -3.23
N VAL A 365 -14.10 14.97 -1.94
CA VAL A 365 -15.32 15.02 -1.11
C VAL A 365 -15.82 16.44 -0.83
N ASP A 366 -14.94 17.44 -0.86
CA ASP A 366 -15.30 18.84 -0.67
C ASP A 366 -15.91 19.48 -1.92
N HIS A 367 -15.42 19.09 -3.10
CA HIS A 367 -15.81 19.73 -4.37
C HIS A 367 -16.78 18.88 -5.21
N ILE A 368 -17.07 17.61 -4.88
CA ILE A 368 -17.83 16.74 -5.79
C ILE A 368 -19.21 17.28 -6.18
N SER A 369 -19.94 17.91 -5.25
CA SER A 369 -21.25 18.47 -5.56
C SER A 369 -21.16 19.67 -6.50
N SER A 370 -20.23 20.61 -6.28
CA SER A 370 -20.06 21.76 -7.19
C SER A 370 -19.51 21.30 -8.54
N ALA A 371 -18.48 20.45 -8.52
CA ALA A 371 -17.87 19.86 -9.69
C ALA A 371 -18.89 19.13 -10.58
N TRP A 372 -19.77 18.32 -10.00
CA TRP A 372 -20.78 17.60 -10.77
C TRP A 372 -21.85 18.54 -11.35
N ASN A 373 -22.23 19.61 -10.63
CA ASN A 373 -23.15 20.61 -11.16
C ASN A 373 -22.55 21.36 -12.36
N THR A 374 -21.25 21.67 -12.31
CA THR A 374 -20.54 22.41 -13.37
C THR A 374 -20.19 21.52 -14.56
N TRP A 375 -19.69 20.31 -14.31
CA TRP A 375 -19.03 19.45 -15.31
C TRP A 375 -19.74 18.13 -15.59
N GLY A 376 -20.76 17.77 -14.79
CA GLY A 376 -21.44 16.47 -14.91
C GLY A 376 -22.06 16.23 -16.28
N SER A 377 -22.57 17.27 -16.95
CA SER A 377 -23.08 17.17 -18.32
C SER A 377 -21.97 16.84 -19.32
N VAL A 378 -20.78 17.44 -19.19
CA VAL A 378 -19.61 17.19 -20.05
C VAL A 378 -19.09 15.76 -19.85
N VAL A 379 -18.97 15.33 -18.60
CA VAL A 379 -18.52 13.97 -18.23
C VAL A 379 -19.52 12.91 -18.69
N SER A 380 -20.83 13.17 -18.55
CA SER A 380 -21.89 12.24 -18.95
C SER A 380 -22.05 12.09 -20.46
N ARG A 381 -21.57 13.06 -21.27
CA ARG A 381 -21.57 12.96 -22.73
C ARG A 381 -20.57 11.94 -23.27
N GLN A 382 -19.59 11.52 -22.45
CA GLN A 382 -18.61 10.55 -22.91
C GLN A 382 -19.29 9.21 -23.20
N PRO A 383 -19.12 8.65 -24.41
CA PRO A 383 -19.68 7.34 -24.71
C PRO A 383 -19.01 6.32 -23.79
N LYS A 384 -19.82 5.36 -23.31
CA LYS A 384 -19.27 4.16 -22.68
C LYS A 384 -18.35 3.50 -23.70
N ARG A 385 -17.09 3.30 -23.33
CA ARG A 385 -16.17 2.61 -24.22
C ARG A 385 -16.60 1.14 -24.32
N PRO A 386 -16.47 0.49 -25.50
CA PRO A 386 -17.04 -0.85 -25.74
C PRO A 386 -16.66 -1.90 -24.69
N TYR A 387 -15.46 -1.79 -24.11
CA TYR A 387 -14.92 -2.71 -23.10
C TYR A 387 -15.59 -2.63 -21.72
N GLU A 388 -16.34 -1.57 -21.42
CA GLU A 388 -16.99 -1.45 -20.10
C GLU A 388 -18.31 -2.22 -20.02
N SER A 389 -18.95 -2.42 -21.17
CA SER A 389 -20.15 -3.26 -21.28
C SER A 389 -19.86 -4.71 -20.87
N THR A 390 -18.61 -5.14 -20.95
CA THR A 390 -18.17 -6.46 -20.50
C THR A 390 -17.85 -6.54 -19.01
N MET A 391 -17.75 -5.43 -18.25
CA MET A 391 -17.51 -5.53 -16.80
C MET A 391 -18.70 -6.07 -16.02
N SER A 392 -19.95 -5.83 -16.47
CA SER A 392 -21.14 -6.35 -15.77
C SER A 392 -21.51 -7.77 -16.17
N ASP A 393 -21.09 -8.21 -17.36
CA ASP A 393 -21.52 -9.49 -17.97
C ASP A 393 -20.35 -10.48 -18.20
N SER A 394 -19.11 -10.13 -17.81
CA SER A 394 -17.98 -11.05 -17.96
C SER A 394 -17.97 -12.09 -16.85
N ASP A 395 -18.37 -13.29 -17.26
CA ASP A 395 -18.10 -14.55 -16.60
C ASP A 395 -16.66 -14.57 -16.04
N HIS A 396 -16.55 -14.72 -14.72
CA HIS A 396 -15.34 -14.50 -13.92
C HIS A 396 -14.24 -15.53 -14.21
N SER A 397 -13.51 -15.36 -15.30
CA SER A 397 -12.29 -16.14 -15.56
C SER A 397 -11.21 -15.80 -14.54
N GLU A 398 -10.63 -16.81 -13.89
CA GLU A 398 -9.47 -16.68 -12.99
C GLU A 398 -8.33 -15.90 -13.68
N VAL A 399 -8.14 -14.64 -13.30
CA VAL A 399 -6.91 -13.92 -13.64
C VAL A 399 -5.84 -14.43 -12.67
N ASN A 400 -4.96 -15.30 -13.16
CA ASN A 400 -3.77 -15.66 -12.40
C ASN A 400 -2.85 -14.44 -12.36
N ILE A 401 -3.08 -13.57 -11.38
CA ILE A 401 -2.36 -12.31 -11.18
C ILE A 401 -0.84 -12.58 -11.10
N ALA A 402 -0.41 -13.71 -10.54
CA ALA A 402 1.01 -14.08 -10.53
C ALA A 402 1.56 -14.49 -11.89
N ALA A 403 0.85 -15.33 -12.66
CA ALA A 403 1.27 -15.66 -14.02
C ALA A 403 1.28 -14.42 -14.91
N TRP A 404 0.38 -13.48 -14.65
CA TRP A 404 0.38 -12.17 -15.27
C TRP A 404 1.58 -11.32 -14.83
N PHE A 405 1.89 -11.27 -13.53
CA PHE A 405 3.08 -10.59 -13.03
C PHE A 405 4.40 -11.24 -13.51
N GLU A 406 4.44 -12.56 -13.67
CA GLU A 406 5.56 -13.29 -14.28
C GLU A 406 5.70 -12.90 -15.76
N LYS A 407 4.59 -12.75 -16.51
CA LYS A 407 4.60 -12.20 -17.87
C LYS A 407 5.10 -10.76 -17.93
N LEU A 408 4.74 -9.91 -16.96
CA LEU A 408 5.28 -8.54 -16.86
C LEU A 408 6.74 -8.50 -16.42
N ASN A 409 7.22 -9.49 -15.69
CA ASN A 409 8.62 -9.61 -15.30
C ASN A 409 9.55 -9.98 -16.48
N MET A 410 9.01 -10.38 -17.63
CA MET A 410 9.77 -10.99 -18.73
C MET A 410 10.51 -10.04 -19.66
N THR A 411 10.40 -8.72 -19.57
CA THR A 411 11.18 -7.85 -20.48
C THR A 411 11.55 -6.49 -19.88
N PRO A 412 12.84 -6.24 -19.56
CA PRO A 412 13.36 -4.89 -19.33
C PRO A 412 13.06 -3.92 -20.50
N CYS A 413 12.82 -4.45 -21.71
CA CYS A 413 12.47 -3.64 -22.88
C CYS A 413 11.01 -3.17 -22.93
N PHE A 414 10.07 -3.73 -22.15
CA PHE A 414 8.68 -3.25 -22.15
C PHE A 414 8.55 -1.83 -21.55
N LEU A 415 9.52 -1.43 -20.71
CA LEU A 415 9.61 -0.07 -20.16
C LEU A 415 10.40 0.91 -21.06
N ARG A 416 11.20 0.41 -22.02
CA ARG A 416 11.81 1.25 -23.09
C ARG A 416 10.97 1.32 -24.36
N ALA A 417 10.02 0.40 -24.56
CA ALA A 417 9.22 0.31 -25.78
C ALA A 417 8.17 1.42 -25.93
N PHE A 418 8.00 2.32 -24.95
CA PHE A 418 7.06 3.44 -25.07
C PHE A 418 7.61 4.65 -25.86
N GLU A 419 8.76 4.51 -26.53
CA GLU A 419 9.24 5.49 -27.51
C GLU A 419 8.95 5.11 -28.98
N ILE A 420 8.46 3.89 -29.31
CA ILE A 420 8.20 3.52 -30.72
C ILE A 420 6.95 2.63 -30.85
N GLN A 421 6.00 3.09 -31.67
CA GLN A 421 4.73 2.44 -32.05
C GLN A 421 4.87 0.99 -32.59
N GLY A 422 3.85 0.16 -32.35
CA GLY A 422 3.25 -0.70 -33.40
C GLY A 422 3.12 -2.21 -33.15
N MET A 423 1.86 -2.65 -32.99
CA MET A 423 1.23 -3.96 -33.36
C MET A 423 1.66 -5.29 -32.70
N ILE A 424 0.68 -6.15 -32.36
CA ILE A 424 0.50 -7.58 -32.76
C ILE A 424 -0.79 -8.18 -32.11
N PRO A 425 -1.50 -9.17 -32.72
CA PRO A 425 -2.90 -9.52 -32.44
C PRO A 425 -3.16 -10.88 -31.72
N GLY A 426 -4.27 -10.93 -30.97
CA GLY A 426 -5.31 -11.99 -30.92
C GLY A 426 -4.99 -13.43 -30.45
N GLY A 427 -5.70 -13.92 -29.42
CA GLY A 427 -5.78 -15.35 -29.04
C GLY A 427 -6.93 -15.70 -28.08
N GLU A 428 -7.57 -16.85 -28.29
CA GLU A 428 -8.93 -17.30 -27.89
C GLU A 428 -9.26 -17.59 -26.40
N ARG A 429 -10.58 -17.59 -26.11
CA ARG A 429 -11.30 -17.86 -24.84
C ARG A 429 -11.41 -19.35 -24.47
N ARG A 430 -11.38 -19.69 -23.17
CA ARG A 430 -12.10 -20.86 -22.56
C ARG A 430 -12.41 -20.68 -21.05
N GLY A 431 -13.66 -21.00 -20.66
CA GLY A 431 -14.06 -21.88 -19.54
C GLY A 431 -14.15 -21.36 -18.09
N THR A 432 -15.30 -21.61 -17.45
CA THR A 432 -15.85 -21.24 -16.12
C THR A 432 -15.20 -21.92 -14.87
N ALA A 433 -15.14 -21.24 -13.70
CA ALA A 433 -15.21 -21.85 -12.35
C ALA A 433 -15.33 -20.81 -11.18
N GLN A 434 -15.87 -21.27 -10.04
CA GLN A 434 -16.00 -20.57 -8.73
C GLN A 434 -14.66 -20.01 -8.21
N LEU A 435 -14.69 -18.98 -7.36
CA LEU A 435 -13.54 -18.53 -6.57
C LEU A 435 -13.00 -19.70 -5.75
N HIS A 436 -12.00 -20.38 -6.29
CA HIS A 436 -11.30 -21.41 -5.56
C HIS A 436 -10.52 -20.71 -4.45
N THR A 437 -10.69 -21.22 -3.23
CA THR A 437 -9.82 -20.91 -2.10
C THR A 437 -8.73 -21.97 -2.07
N CYS A 438 -7.56 -21.61 -1.53
CA CYS A 438 -6.54 -22.62 -1.26
C CYS A 438 -7.17 -23.73 -0.41
N SER A 439 -7.17 -24.97 -0.90
CA SER A 439 -7.79 -26.11 -0.23
C SER A 439 -7.17 -26.43 1.13
N TYR A 440 -5.99 -25.86 1.42
CA TYR A 440 -5.32 -25.97 2.71
C TYR A 440 -5.54 -24.72 3.59
N CYS A 441 -5.11 -23.53 3.16
CA CYS A 441 -5.13 -22.33 4.00
C CYS A 441 -6.38 -21.44 3.84
N ASN A 442 -7.32 -21.81 2.97
CA ASN A 442 -8.54 -21.06 2.64
C ASN A 442 -8.33 -19.59 2.22
N SER A 443 -7.09 -19.15 1.96
CA SER A 443 -6.86 -17.82 1.42
C SER A 443 -7.47 -17.75 0.01
N GLY A 444 -8.30 -16.73 -0.20
CA GLY A 444 -8.77 -16.33 -1.52
C GLY A 444 -7.59 -15.69 -2.23
N ASN A 445 -6.87 -16.50 -2.98
CA ASN A 445 -5.59 -16.11 -3.55
C ASN A 445 -5.69 -16.19 -5.07
N ALA A 446 -5.10 -15.22 -5.78
CA ALA A 446 -5.10 -15.21 -7.24
C ALA A 446 -4.11 -16.24 -7.84
N ILE A 447 -3.46 -17.04 -6.98
CA ILE A 447 -2.36 -17.93 -7.32
C ILE A 447 -2.68 -19.31 -6.74
N LEU A 448 -3.61 -20.01 -7.37
CA LEU A 448 -3.87 -21.40 -6.98
C LEU A 448 -3.34 -22.36 -8.04
N LYS A 449 -2.35 -23.18 -7.65
CA LYS A 449 -1.84 -24.29 -8.45
C LYS A 449 -2.72 -25.50 -8.20
N LYS A 450 -3.17 -26.16 -9.28
CA LYS A 450 -3.84 -27.45 -9.17
C LYS A 450 -2.87 -28.49 -8.59
N CYS A 451 -3.38 -29.32 -7.70
CA CYS A 451 -2.64 -30.43 -7.12
C CYS A 451 -2.07 -31.33 -8.21
N ALA A 452 -0.74 -31.53 -8.23
CA ALA A 452 -0.07 -32.37 -9.20
C ALA A 452 -0.58 -33.82 -9.22
N GLY A 453 -1.03 -34.34 -8.06
CA GLY A 453 -1.59 -35.67 -7.91
C GLY A 453 -3.05 -35.75 -8.35
N CYS A 454 -3.96 -35.06 -7.65
CA CYS A 454 -5.39 -35.25 -7.84
C CYS A 454 -6.04 -34.30 -8.86
N GLN A 455 -5.37 -33.21 -9.24
CA GLN A 455 -5.86 -32.14 -10.14
C GLN A 455 -7.18 -31.46 -9.73
N LYS A 456 -7.75 -31.82 -8.57
CA LYS A 456 -9.01 -31.29 -8.02
C LYS A 456 -8.77 -30.21 -6.97
N ALA A 457 -7.84 -30.45 -6.05
CA ALA A 457 -7.46 -29.47 -5.02
C ALA A 457 -6.56 -28.39 -5.62
N GLN A 458 -6.60 -27.21 -5.01
CA GLN A 458 -5.96 -26.00 -5.50
C GLN A 458 -5.19 -25.35 -4.36
N TYR A 459 -3.92 -24.98 -4.57
CA TYR A 459 -3.03 -24.54 -3.50
C TYR A 459 -2.30 -23.25 -3.81
N CYS A 460 -2.14 -22.41 -2.77
CA CYS A 460 -1.44 -21.13 -2.84
C CYS A 460 -0.01 -21.26 -3.37
N ASP A 461 0.67 -22.36 -3.01
CA ASP A 461 2.02 -22.69 -3.39
C ASP A 461 2.30 -24.19 -3.18
N ASN A 462 3.56 -24.60 -3.41
CA ASN A 462 4.00 -25.98 -3.20
C ASN A 462 4.02 -26.38 -1.70
N ILE A 463 4.00 -25.42 -0.78
CA ILE A 463 4.02 -25.67 0.67
C ILE A 463 2.60 -26.05 1.12
N CYS A 464 1.61 -25.22 0.77
CA CYS A 464 0.17 -25.51 0.87
C CYS A 464 -0.15 -26.90 0.29
N GLN A 465 0.41 -27.24 -0.88
CA GLN A 465 0.21 -28.55 -1.51
C GLN A 465 0.84 -29.72 -0.74
N LYS A 466 2.02 -29.52 -0.13
CA LYS A 466 2.71 -30.57 0.64
C LYS A 466 2.07 -30.82 2.01
N ARG A 467 1.35 -29.85 2.56
CA ARG A 467 0.71 -29.94 3.89
C ARG A 467 -0.69 -30.55 3.87
N HIS A 468 -1.36 -30.53 2.72
CA HIS A 468 -2.58 -31.30 2.45
C HIS A 468 -2.21 -32.73 2.04
#